data_AF-A0A5D3E4M5-F1
#
_entry.id   AF-A0A5D3E4M5-F1
#
_cell.length_a   1.000
_cell.length_b   1.000
_cell.length_c   1.000
_cell.angle_alpha   90.00
_cell.angle_beta   90.00
_cell.angle_gamma   90.00
#
_symmetry.space_group_name_H-M   'P 1'
#
loop_
_entity.id
_entity.type
_entity.pdbx_description
1 polymer ?
#
loop_
_entity_poly.entity_id
_entity_poly.type
_entity_poly.pdbx_seq_one_letter_code
_entity_poly.pdbx_strand_id
1 'polypeptide(L)' 'MNVMMIDDVEKRTICLKKWKIGSGDVYCLMTHWNSYVEERRLKSGDHIQIWSFRKDDEAEGDHRLCFAMVKLT' A
#
# COMPACT_ATOMS: atom_id res chain seq x y z
N MET A 1 0.75 -10.46 -3.11
CA MET A 1 1.19 -9.70 -4.30
C MET A 1 1.97 -8.50 -3.80
N ASN A 2 3.11 -8.18 -4.41
CA ASN A 2 3.85 -6.98 -4.04
C ASN A 2 3.26 -5.77 -4.77
N VAL A 3 3.07 -4.67 -4.06
CA VAL A 3 2.60 -3.39 -4.60
C VAL A 3 3.65 -2.32 -4.30
N MET A 4 3.83 -1.38 -5.23
CA MET A 4 4.65 -0.20 -4.95
C MET A 4 3.78 0.82 -4.21
N MET A 5 4.10 1.08 -2.95
CA MET A 5 3.53 2.18 -2.19
C MET A 5 4.38 3.42 -2.42
N ILE A 6 3.74 4.55 -2.71
CA ILE A 6 4.36 5.85 -2.93
C ILE A 6 3.71 6.84 -1.96
N ASP A 7 4.52 7.63 -1.28
CA ASP A 7 4.07 8.79 -0.52
C ASP A 7 4.85 10.05 -0.94
N ASP A 8 4.71 11.12 -0.16
CA ASP A 8 5.35 12.41 -0.37
C ASP A 8 6.87 12.39 -0.24
N VAL A 9 7.45 11.33 0.32
CA VAL A 9 8.89 11.23 0.61
C VAL A 9 9.55 10.14 -0.21
N GLU A 10 8.98 8.94 -0.29
CA GLU A 10 9.64 7.83 -0.99
C GLU A 10 8.70 6.75 -1.55
N LYS A 11 9.32 5.80 -2.26
CA LYS A 11 8.67 4.61 -2.80
C LYS A 11 9.15 3.39 -2.04
N ARG A 12 8.25 2.46 -1.72
CA ARG A 12 8.60 1.19 -1.10
C ARG A 12 7.72 0.05 -1.59
N THR A 13 8.25 -1.16 -1.51
CA THR A 13 7.47 -2.36 -1.81
C THR A 13 6.76 -2.82 -0.54
N ILE A 14 5.44 -2.97 -0.62
CA ILE A 14 4.59 -3.54 0.43
C ILE A 14 3.91 -4.80 -0.11
N CYS A 15 3.68 -5.79 0.76
CA CYS A 15 2.95 -6.99 0.41
C CYS A 15 1.45 -6.76 0.60
N LEU A 16 0.68 -6.74 -0.48
CA LEU A 16 -0.77 -6.82 -0.43
C LEU A 16 -1.20 -8.29 -0.40
N LYS A 17 -1.79 -8.72 0.71
CA LYS A 17 -2.29 -10.08 0.88
C LYS A 17 -3.82 -10.07 0.92
N LYS A 18 -4.44 -10.91 0.09
CA LYS A 18 -5.88 -11.18 0.12
C LYS A 18 -6.14 -12.34 1.07
N TRP A 19 -6.98 -12.15 2.08
CA TRP A 19 -7.42 -13.16 3.03
C TRP A 19 -8.89 -13.47 2.80
N LYS A 20 -9.26 -14.75 2.98
CA LYS A 20 -10.66 -15.17 3.05
C LYS A 20 -11.05 -15.29 4.50
N ILE A 21 -12.05 -14.50 4.92
CA ILE A 21 -12.60 -14.54 6.27
C ILE A 21 -14.10 -14.78 6.13
N GLY A 22 -14.56 -15.98 6.50
CA GLY A 22 -15.93 -16.42 6.24
C GLY A 22 -16.22 -16.45 4.74
N SER A 23 -17.32 -15.79 4.34
CA SER A 23 -17.69 -15.59 2.93
C SER A 23 -17.04 -14.34 2.30
N GLY A 24 -16.30 -13.55 3.07
CA GLY A 24 -15.73 -12.27 2.64
C GLY A 24 -14.26 -12.35 2.23
N ASP A 25 -13.87 -11.41 1.38
CA ASP A 25 -12.49 -11.15 1.01
C ASP A 25 -11.99 -9.89 1.73
N VAL A 26 -10.83 -9.98 2.38
CA VAL A 26 -10.17 -8.85 3.05
C VAL A 26 -8.79 -8.65 2.46
N TYR A 27 -8.42 -7.40 2.18
CA TYR A 27 -7.09 -7.05 1.72
C TYR A 27 -6.29 -6.41 2.85
N CYS A 28 -5.13 -6.99 3.13
CA CYS A 28 -4.23 -6.53 4.17
C CYS A 28 -2.91 -6.05 3.56
N LEU A 29 -2.49 -4.83 3.93
CA LEU A 29 -1.12 -4.37 3.71
C LEU A 29 -0.24 -5.01 4.79
N MET A 30 0.69 -5.83 4.34
CA MET A 30 1.60 -6.64 5.14
C MET A 30 3.03 -6.27 4.78
N THR A 31 3.99 -6.67 5.63
CA THR A 31 5.44 -6.49 5.43
C THR A 31 5.84 -5.00 5.31
N HIS A 32 6.72 -4.52 6.19
CA HIS A 32 7.11 -3.10 6.30
C HIS A 32 5.98 -2.11 6.63
N TRP A 33 4.72 -2.54 6.74
CA TRP A 33 3.60 -1.67 7.14
C TRP A 33 3.82 -1.03 8.53
N ASN A 34 4.29 -1.79 9.52
CA ASN A 34 4.52 -1.23 10.86
C ASN A 34 5.63 -0.16 10.84
N SER A 35 6.75 -0.43 10.15
CA SER A 35 7.82 0.57 9.98
C SER A 35 7.31 1.82 9.25
N TYR A 36 6.45 1.63 8.24
CA TYR A 36 5.79 2.73 7.53
C TYR A 36 4.93 3.59 8.47
N VAL A 37 4.11 2.96 9.30
CA VAL A 37 3.28 3.63 10.31
C VAL A 37 4.13 4.43 11.30
N GLU A 38 5.24 3.86 11.77
CA GLU A 38 6.16 4.52 12.70
C GLU A 38 6.85 5.74 12.07
N GLU A 39 7.44 5.57 10.87
CA GLU A 39 8.15 6.62 10.14
C GLU A 39 7.22 7.79 9.76
N ARG A 40 5.98 7.49 9.38
CA ARG A 40 4.95 8.49 9.05
C ARG A 40 4.13 8.97 10.24
N ARG A 41 4.46 8.48 11.45
CA ARG A 41 3.78 8.84 12.70
C ARG A 41 2.25 8.72 12.57
N LEU A 42 1.79 7.67 11.90
CA LEU A 42 0.37 7.37 11.78
C LEU A 42 -0.13 6.84 13.13
N LYS A 43 -1.25 7.38 13.58
CA LYS A 43 -1.88 7.01 14.85
C LYS A 43 -3.31 6.55 14.63
N SER A 44 -3.84 5.79 15.59
CA SER A 44 -5.26 5.46 15.60
C SER A 44 -6.09 6.75 15.58
N GLY A 45 -7.08 6.81 14.68
CA GLY A 45 -7.90 8.00 14.44
C GLY A 45 -7.39 8.89 13.30
N ASP A 46 -6.14 8.72 12.84
CA ASP A 46 -5.66 9.41 11.64
C ASP A 46 -6.44 8.90 10.42
N HIS A 47 -6.78 9.83 9.53
CA HIS A 47 -7.39 9.51 8.25
C HIS A 47 -6.31 9.53 7.16
N ILE A 48 -6.34 8.52 6.29
CA ILE A 48 -5.45 8.42 5.13
C ILE A 48 -6.29 8.18 3.88
N GLN A 49 -5.79 8.66 2.75
CA GLN A 49 -6.29 8.29 1.43
C GLN A 49 -5.32 7.32 0.78
N ILE A 50 -5.87 6.31 0.12
CA ILE A 50 -5.14 5.35 -0.70
C ILE A 50 -5.71 5.43 -2.11
N TRP A 51 -4.87 5.82 -3.06
CA TRP A 51 -5.19 5.83 -4.48
C TRP A 51 -4.56 4.63 -5.13
N SER A 52 -5.29 3.92 -5.98
CA SER A 52 -4.77 2.80 -6.75
C SER A 52 -4.62 3.16 -8.23
N PHE A 53 -3.49 2.77 -8.81
CA PHE A 53 -3.22 2.96 -10.22
C PHE A 53 -2.26 1.88 -10.70
N ARG A 54 -2.21 1.69 -12.02
CA ARG A 54 -1.25 0.79 -12.65
C ARG A 54 -0.22 1.63 -13.39
N LYS A 55 1.04 1.25 -13.27
CA LYS A 55 2.15 1.85 -14.01
C LYS A 55 2.79 0.78 -14.88
N ASP A 56 3.08 1.13 -16.12
CA ASP A 56 3.87 0.30 -17.01
C ASP A 56 5.25 0.07 -16.38
N ASP A 57 5.58 -1.19 -16.14
CA ASP A 57 6.90 -1.60 -15.66
C ASP A 57 7.60 -2.33 -16.81
N GLU A 58 8.40 -1.58 -17.56
CA GLU A 58 9.14 -2.07 -18.74
C GLU A 58 10.03 -3.29 -18.41
N ALA A 59 10.40 -3.47 -17.13
CA ALA A 59 11.24 -4.57 -16.67
C ALA A 59 10.46 -5.88 -16.42
N GLU A 60 9.16 -5.82 -16.11
CA GLU A 60 8.37 -7.01 -15.74
C GLU A 60 7.33 -7.43 -16.78
N GLY A 61 7.19 -6.68 -17.88
CA GLY A 61 6.26 -7.01 -18.97
C GLY A 61 4.78 -6.99 -18.58
N ASP A 62 4.45 -6.52 -17.37
CA ASP A 62 3.10 -6.38 -16.82
C ASP A 62 2.93 -4.98 -16.20
N HIS A 63 1.68 -4.53 -16.09
CA HIS A 63 1.33 -3.28 -15.46
C HIS A 63 1.35 -3.43 -13.94
N ARG A 64 2.42 -2.95 -13.31
CA ARG A 64 2.61 -3.00 -11.86
C ARG A 64 1.53 -2.22 -11.13
N LEU A 65 0.88 -2.86 -10.16
CA LEU A 65 -0.05 -2.19 -9.26
C LEU A 65 0.71 -1.32 -8.26
N CYS A 66 0.33 -0.05 -8.21
CA CYS A 66 0.89 0.95 -7.33
C CYS A 66 -0.21 1.57 -6.47
N PHE A 67 0.16 1.96 -5.26
CA PHE A 67 -0.67 2.73 -4.35
C PHE A 67 0.02 4.06 -4.04
N ALA A 68 -0.72 5.16 -4.11
CA ALA A 68 -0.29 6.44 -3.56
C ALA A 68 -1.02 6.67 -2.23
N MET A 69 -0.26 6.93 -1.17
CA MET A 69 -0.82 7.17 0.15
C MET A 69 -0.64 8.63 0.55
N VAL A 70 -1.74 9.24 1.00
CA VAL A 70 -1.75 10.63 1.45
C VAL A 70 -2.34 10.68 2.85
N LYS A 71 -1.59 11.23 3.82
CA LYS A 71 -2.13 11.50 5.16
C LYS A 71 -3.03 12.72 5.08
N LEU A 72 -4.27 12.60 5.55
CA LEU A 72 -5.18 13.72 5.70
C LEU A 72 -4.89 14.41 7.03
N THR A 73 -4.63 15.72 6.98
CA THR A 73 -4.47 16.59 8.15
C THR A 73 -5.81 16.98 8.74
#